data_AF-A0A651I0W0-F1
#
_entry.id   AF-A0A651I0W0-F1
#
_cell.length_a   1.000
_cell.length_b   1.000
_cell.length_c   1.000
_cell.angle_alpha   90.00
_cell.angle_beta   90.00
_cell.angle_gamma   90.00
#
_symmetry.space_group_name_H-M   'P 1'
#
loop_
_entity.id
_entity.type
_entity.pdbx_description
1 polymer ?
#
loop_
_entity_poly.entity_id
_entity_poly.type
_entity_poly.pdbx_seq_one_letter_code
_entity_poly.pdbx_strand_id
1 'polypeptide(L)'
;MEENLLILRISQPDAEELTRKTFVEKSIKIGADQSEFFKLVFEIMRTDKIKAFMDYGILYVIVPADAYSAWIKNEEPYLEAIQSAGNSEELKIIIEKDFKLITENEGSKGFLGKVALKMVTKQNNFASLTFHFQYAKNLEVL
;
A
#
# COMPACT_ATOMS: atom_id res chain seq x y z
N MET A 1 -19.69 9.60 -10.72
CA MET A 1 -19.52 9.76 -9.26
C MET A 1 -18.03 9.63 -9.00
N GLU A 2 -17.43 10.50 -8.20
CA GLU A 2 -16.05 10.31 -7.75
C GLU A 2 -16.05 9.32 -6.59
N GLU A 3 -15.08 8.40 -6.58
CA GLU A 3 -14.98 7.28 -5.64
C GLU A 3 -13.88 7.58 -4.61
N ASN A 4 -14.18 7.46 -3.32
CA ASN A 4 -13.13 7.49 -2.30
C ASN A 4 -12.30 6.22 -2.50
N LEU A 5 -11.04 6.39 -2.84
CA LEU A 5 -10.16 5.31 -3.24
C LEU A 5 -8.91 5.31 -2.35
N LEU A 6 -8.41 4.13 -2.03
CA LEU A 6 -7.12 3.90 -1.42
C LEU A 6 -6.43 2.83 -2.23
N ILE A 7 -5.34 3.20 -2.93
CA ILE A 7 -4.48 2.23 -3.61
C ILE A 7 -3.22 2.06 -2.78
N LEU A 8 -2.85 0.81 -2.52
CA LEU A 8 -1.56 0.45 -1.95
C LEU A 8 -0.83 -0.44 -2.94
N ARG A 9 0.42 -0.12 -3.22
CA ARG A 9 1.28 -0.91 -4.10
C ARG A 9 2.37 -1.53 -3.26
N ILE A 10 2.48 -2.85 -3.33
CA ILE A 10 3.43 -3.63 -2.54
C ILE A 10 4.61 -4.00 -3.44
N SER A 11 5.80 -3.62 -2.97
CA SER A 11 7.07 -3.96 -3.60
C SER A 11 7.43 -5.42 -3.33
N GLN A 12 8.27 -6.03 -4.18
CA GLN A 12 8.75 -7.39 -3.93
C GLN A 12 9.48 -7.52 -2.58
N PRO A 13 10.39 -6.60 -2.18
CA PRO A 13 11.03 -6.66 -0.87
C PRO A 13 10.05 -6.60 0.31
N ASP A 14 9.00 -5.76 0.21
CA ASP A 14 7.98 -5.66 1.25
C ASP A 14 7.15 -6.94 1.30
N ALA A 15 6.79 -7.49 0.13
CA ALA A 15 6.09 -8.77 0.03
C ALA A 15 6.89 -9.90 0.67
N GLU A 16 8.19 -9.98 0.41
CA GLU A 16 9.12 -10.92 1.04
C GLU A 16 9.26 -10.68 2.54
N GLU A 17 9.33 -9.42 2.98
CA GLU A 17 9.34 -9.09 4.41
C GLU A 17 8.07 -9.56 5.12
N LEU A 18 6.93 -9.41 4.48
CA LEU A 18 5.62 -9.87 4.95
C LEU A 18 5.46 -11.40 4.96
N THR A 19 6.36 -12.16 4.32
CA THR A 19 6.44 -13.62 4.53
C THR A 19 7.13 -13.99 5.85
N ARG A 20 7.95 -13.08 6.38
CA ARG A 20 8.75 -13.29 7.60
C ARG A 20 8.15 -12.57 8.81
N LYS A 21 7.48 -11.46 8.59
CA LYS A 21 6.82 -10.60 9.58
C LYS A 21 5.34 -10.47 9.24
N THR A 22 4.52 -10.19 10.25
CA THR A 22 3.09 -9.95 10.03
C THR A 22 2.79 -8.52 9.56
N PHE A 23 3.77 -7.60 9.55
CA PHE A 23 3.54 -6.22 9.13
C PHE A 23 4.79 -5.58 8.55
N VAL A 24 4.57 -4.51 7.78
CA VAL A 24 5.60 -3.55 7.35
C VAL A 24 5.16 -2.13 7.73
N GLU A 25 6.10 -1.35 8.29
CA GLU A 25 5.89 0.06 8.60
C GLU A 25 6.67 0.92 7.60
N LYS A 26 6.01 1.96 7.08
CA LYS A 26 6.63 2.96 6.21
C LYS A 26 6.39 4.35 6.79
N SER A 27 7.46 5.12 6.89
CA SER A 27 7.38 6.56 7.13
C SER A 27 7.40 7.26 5.77
N ILE A 28 6.30 7.93 5.46
CA ILE A 28 6.05 8.69 4.25
C ILE A 28 6.36 10.15 4.57
N LYS A 29 7.32 10.73 3.87
CA LYS A 29 7.64 12.16 4.00
C LYS A 29 6.63 12.96 3.18
N ILE A 30 6.01 13.94 3.82
CA ILE A 30 5.07 14.89 3.21
C ILE A 30 5.57 16.33 3.44
N GLY A 31 5.06 17.29 2.68
CA GLY A 31 5.48 18.70 2.74
C GLY A 31 6.62 19.04 1.77
N ALA A 32 6.70 20.33 1.40
CA ALA A 32 7.69 20.84 0.43
C ALA A 32 9.14 20.74 0.94
N ASP A 33 9.31 20.72 2.25
CA ASP A 33 10.58 20.63 2.98
C ASP A 33 10.84 19.22 3.53
N GLN A 34 9.94 18.26 3.29
CA GLN A 34 9.98 16.89 3.84
C GLN A 34 10.06 16.84 5.38
N SER A 35 9.59 17.89 6.07
CA SER A 35 9.66 17.95 7.54
C SER A 35 8.54 17.17 8.21
N GLU A 36 7.46 16.88 7.49
CA GLU A 36 6.32 16.13 7.98
C GLU A 36 6.43 14.64 7.62
N PHE A 37 6.05 13.79 8.57
CA PHE A 37 6.06 12.34 8.41
C PHE A 37 4.66 11.79 8.66
N PHE A 38 4.17 11.03 7.71
CA PHE A 38 2.97 10.21 7.81
C PHE A 38 3.39 8.75 7.94
N LYS A 39 2.83 8.02 8.90
CA LYS A 39 3.14 6.60 9.06
C LYS A 39 2.05 5.74 8.42
N LEU A 40 2.48 4.74 7.67
CA LEU A 40 1.65 3.68 7.12
C LEU A 40 2.09 2.35 7.73
N VAL A 41 1.14 1.59 8.25
CA VAL A 41 1.33 0.20 8.66
C VAL A 41 0.48 -0.68 7.75
N PHE A 42 1.13 -1.57 7.01
CA PHE A 42 0.45 -2.63 6.28
C PHE A 42 0.61 -3.93 7.06
N GLU A 43 -0.50 -4.50 7.49
CA GLU A 43 -0.53 -5.63 8.42
C GLU A 43 -1.36 -6.79 7.88
N ILE A 44 -0.82 -7.99 8.03
CA ILE A 44 -1.45 -9.27 7.75
C ILE A 44 -1.90 -9.86 9.08
N MET A 45 -3.21 -10.03 9.25
CA MET A 45 -3.76 -10.58 10.49
C MET A 45 -4.91 -11.55 10.23
N ARG A 46 -5.30 -12.30 11.27
CA ARG A 46 -6.51 -13.12 11.24
C ARG A 46 -7.74 -12.22 11.37
N THR A 47 -8.31 -11.84 10.24
CA THR A 47 -9.52 -11.01 10.11
C THR A 47 -10.36 -11.54 8.96
N ASP A 48 -11.63 -11.16 8.89
CA ASP A 48 -12.59 -11.58 7.86
C ASP A 48 -12.53 -10.71 6.59
N LYS A 49 -12.13 -9.45 6.72
CA LYS A 49 -12.12 -8.46 5.64
C LYS A 49 -10.87 -7.59 5.63
N ILE A 50 -10.56 -7.08 4.43
CA ILE A 50 -9.60 -5.99 4.26
C ILE A 50 -10.23 -4.72 4.84
N LYS A 51 -9.43 -3.94 5.57
CA LYS A 51 -9.88 -2.67 6.16
C LYS A 51 -8.74 -1.66 6.25
N ALA A 52 -9.10 -0.38 6.24
CA ALA A 52 -8.20 0.72 6.48
C ALA A 52 -8.77 1.68 7.54
N PHE A 53 -7.93 2.18 8.43
CA PHE A 53 -8.32 3.16 9.44
C PHE A 53 -7.11 3.98 9.92
N MET A 54 -7.38 5.16 10.45
CA MET A 54 -6.38 5.98 11.13
C MET A 54 -6.44 5.72 12.63
N ASP A 55 -5.29 5.48 13.26
CA ASP A 55 -5.16 5.45 14.72
C ASP A 55 -3.86 6.14 15.13
N TYR A 56 -3.93 7.05 16.10
CA TYR A 56 -2.80 7.89 16.56
C TYR A 56 -1.93 8.51 15.44
N GLY A 57 -2.54 8.95 14.33
CA GLY A 57 -1.80 9.55 13.21
C GLY A 57 -1.09 8.55 12.30
N ILE A 58 -1.38 7.26 12.45
CA ILE A 58 -0.86 6.17 11.63
C ILE A 58 -2.03 5.61 10.80
N LEU A 59 -1.82 5.47 9.49
CA LEU A 59 -2.75 4.74 8.62
C LEU A 59 -2.45 3.26 8.71
N TYR A 60 -3.43 2.49 9.17
CA TYR A 60 -3.41 1.04 9.15
C TYR A 60 -4.15 0.56 7.91
N VAL A 61 -3.53 -0.38 7.19
CA VAL A 61 -4.17 -1.17 6.14
C VAL A 61 -3.99 -2.63 6.52
N ILE A 62 -5.11 -3.30 6.79
CA ILE A 62 -5.14 -4.65 7.32
C ILE A 62 -5.71 -5.60 6.26
N VAL A 63 -5.03 -6.72 6.05
CA VAL A 63 -5.43 -7.77 5.09
C VAL A 63 -5.59 -9.12 5.81
N PRO A 64 -6.65 -9.91 5.49
CA PRO A 64 -6.75 -11.28 5.96
C PRO A 64 -5.53 -12.12 5.55
N ALA A 65 -4.96 -12.87 6.50
CA ALA A 65 -3.82 -13.74 6.26
C ALA A 65 -4.03 -14.73 5.10
N ASP A 66 -5.20 -15.35 5.05
CA ASP A 66 -5.54 -16.32 4.01
C ASP A 66 -5.63 -15.65 2.63
N ALA A 67 -6.25 -14.46 2.56
CA ALA A 67 -6.35 -13.68 1.32
C ALA A 67 -4.97 -13.23 0.84
N TYR A 68 -4.12 -12.72 1.73
CA TYR A 68 -2.76 -12.31 1.39
C TYR A 68 -1.92 -13.49 0.89
N SER A 69 -1.94 -14.63 1.59
CA SER A 69 -1.16 -15.82 1.21
C SER A 69 -1.59 -16.40 -0.14
N ALA A 70 -2.90 -16.43 -0.42
CA ALA A 70 -3.42 -16.86 -1.72
C ALA A 70 -2.99 -15.88 -2.83
N TRP A 71 -3.20 -14.58 -2.58
CA TRP A 71 -2.89 -13.52 -3.52
C TRP A 71 -1.40 -13.45 -3.84
N ILE A 72 -0.51 -13.50 -2.85
CA ILE A 72 0.93 -13.32 -3.12
C ILE A 72 1.53 -14.43 -4.00
N LYS A 73 0.87 -15.58 -4.10
CA LYS A 73 1.33 -16.75 -4.87
C LYS A 73 0.65 -16.90 -6.23
N ASN A 74 -0.43 -16.17 -6.50
CA ASN A 74 -1.22 -16.30 -7.72
C ASN A 74 -0.93 -15.18 -8.73
N GLU A 75 -1.37 -15.31 -9.98
CA GLU A 75 -1.21 -14.26 -11.00
C GLU A 75 -2.17 -13.08 -10.83
N GLU A 76 -2.99 -13.07 -9.78
CA GLU A 76 -3.99 -12.04 -9.55
C GLU A 76 -3.31 -10.70 -9.23
N PRO A 77 -3.58 -9.63 -9.99
CA PRO A 77 -2.79 -8.40 -9.93
C PRO A 77 -3.05 -7.59 -8.65
N TYR A 78 -4.23 -7.72 -8.05
CA TYR A 78 -4.63 -6.95 -6.89
C TYR A 78 -5.63 -7.68 -5.99
N LEU A 79 -5.68 -7.26 -4.73
CA LEU A 79 -6.81 -7.49 -3.82
C LEU A 79 -7.70 -6.24 -3.81
N GLU A 80 -9.01 -6.44 -3.72
CA GLU A 80 -9.98 -5.35 -3.67
C GLU A 80 -10.97 -5.54 -2.51
N ALA A 81 -11.34 -4.43 -1.86
CA ALA A 81 -12.42 -4.41 -0.90
C ALA A 81 -13.15 -3.07 -0.90
N ILE A 82 -14.42 -3.10 -0.53
CA ILE A 82 -15.23 -1.91 -0.24
C ILE A 82 -15.48 -1.87 1.27
N GLN A 83 -15.11 -0.76 1.90
CA GLN A 83 -15.32 -0.51 3.32
C GLN A 83 -16.28 0.67 3.47
N SER A 84 -17.25 0.59 4.40
CA SER A 84 -18.03 1.77 4.79
C SER A 84 -17.16 2.79 5.53
N ALA A 85 -17.20 4.04 5.08
CA ALA A 85 -16.47 5.17 5.69
C ALA A 85 -17.36 6.04 6.60
N GLY A 86 -18.61 5.61 6.86
CA GLY A 86 -19.62 6.41 7.57
C GLY A 86 -20.40 7.34 6.64
N ASN A 87 -21.51 7.92 7.11
CA ASN A 87 -22.34 8.87 6.34
C ASN A 87 -22.76 8.41 4.93
N SER A 88 -22.99 7.11 4.74
CA SER A 88 -23.28 6.49 3.43
C SER A 88 -22.14 6.61 2.40
N GLU A 89 -20.93 6.92 2.84
CA GLU A 89 -19.73 6.91 2.02
C GLU A 89 -19.08 5.52 2.05
N GLU A 90 -18.49 5.17 0.91
CA GLU A 90 -17.73 3.95 0.72
C GLU A 90 -16.29 4.31 0.38
N LEU A 91 -15.34 3.58 0.94
CA LEU A 91 -13.93 3.59 0.60
C LEU A 91 -13.61 2.32 -0.17
N LYS A 92 -13.24 2.47 -1.43
CA LYS A 92 -12.64 1.38 -2.21
C LYS A 92 -11.16 1.25 -1.84
N ILE A 93 -10.73 0.06 -1.50
CA ILE A 93 -9.35 -0.28 -1.16
C ILE A 93 -8.83 -1.24 -2.21
N ILE A 94 -7.73 -0.91 -2.87
CA ILE A 94 -7.03 -1.74 -3.84
C ILE A 94 -5.60 -1.96 -3.34
N ILE A 95 -5.14 -3.21 -3.31
CA ILE A 95 -3.77 -3.56 -2.96
C ILE A 95 -3.15 -4.30 -4.15
N GLU A 96 -2.18 -3.68 -4.82
CA GLU A 96 -1.58 -4.15 -6.08
C GLU A 96 -0.16 -4.69 -5.86
N LYS A 97 0.24 -5.67 -6.65
CA LYS A 97 1.65 -6.05 -6.77
C LYS A 97 2.35 -5.06 -7.69
N ASP A 98 3.42 -4.44 -7.22
CA ASP A 98 4.31 -3.63 -8.06
C ASP A 98 5.48 -4.46 -8.59
N PHE A 99 5.30 -5.77 -8.72
CA PHE A 99 6.31 -6.69 -9.21
C PHE A 99 5.64 -7.82 -9.98
N LYS A 100 6.35 -8.35 -10.97
CA LYS A 100 5.94 -9.59 -11.62
C LYS A 100 6.31 -10.75 -10.72
N LEU A 101 5.43 -11.74 -10.62
CA LEU A 101 5.84 -13.03 -10.09
C LEU A 101 6.89 -13.60 -11.02
N ILE A 102 8.13 -13.67 -10.55
CA ILE A 102 9.19 -14.40 -11.23
C ILE A 102 8.87 -15.87 -11.02
N THR A 103 8.24 -16.50 -12.00
CA THR A 103 8.30 -17.95 -12.13
C THR A 103 9.78 -18.32 -12.31
N GLU A 104 10.24 -19.42 -11.74
CA GLU A 104 11.66 -19.79 -11.45
C GLU A 104 12.70 -19.73 -12.61
N ASN A 105 12.42 -19.12 -13.77
CA ASN A 105 13.29 -19.10 -14.94
C ASN A 105 13.86 -17.74 -15.36
N GLU A 106 13.57 -16.61 -14.71
CA GLU A 106 14.16 -15.33 -15.12
C GLU A 106 14.91 -14.59 -14.00
N GLY A 107 16.22 -14.42 -14.22
CA GLY A 107 17.16 -13.79 -13.30
C GLY A 107 16.73 -12.40 -12.84
N SER A 108 16.76 -12.24 -11.52
CA SER A 108 16.39 -11.05 -10.76
C SER A 108 17.15 -9.79 -11.20
N LYS A 109 16.42 -8.81 -11.76
CA LYS A 109 16.81 -7.39 -11.76
C LYS A 109 16.00 -6.67 -10.69
N GLY A 110 16.70 -6.05 -9.74
CA GLY A 110 16.11 -5.36 -8.60
C GLY A 110 15.09 -4.30 -9.04
N PHE A 111 13.88 -4.40 -8.51
CA PHE A 111 12.79 -3.49 -8.80
C PHE A 111 12.56 -2.55 -7.61
N LEU A 112 12.43 -1.25 -7.91
CA LEU A 112 12.18 -0.19 -6.95
C LEU A 112 10.67 -0.02 -6.80
N GLY A 113 10.12 -0.40 -5.65
CA GLY A 113 8.69 -0.26 -5.38
C GLY A 113 8.25 1.20 -5.24
N LYS A 114 7.07 1.50 -5.79
CA LYS A 114 6.37 2.78 -5.63
C LYS A 114 5.12 2.58 -4.79
N VAL A 115 4.98 3.29 -3.67
CA VAL A 115 3.67 3.41 -3.00
C VAL A 115 2.92 4.57 -3.66
N ALA A 116 1.66 4.37 -4.04
CA ALA A 116 0.84 5.42 -4.65
C ALA A 116 -0.45 5.58 -3.85
N LEU A 117 -0.45 6.49 -2.87
CA LEU A 117 -1.66 6.83 -2.13
C LEU A 117 -2.42 7.90 -2.94
N LYS A 118 -3.63 7.58 -3.41
CA LYS A 118 -4.54 8.54 -4.04
C LYS A 118 -5.80 8.63 -3.21
N MET A 119 -5.93 9.68 -2.39
CA MET A 119 -7.19 9.98 -1.69
C MET A 119 -7.98 11.01 -2.50
N VAL A 120 -9.22 10.70 -2.84
CA VAL A 120 -10.18 11.62 -3.47
C VAL A 120 -11.24 11.88 -2.42
N THR A 121 -11.49 13.15 -2.06
CA THR A 121 -12.55 13.52 -1.11
C THR A 121 -13.35 14.69 -1.64
N LYS A 122 -14.63 14.78 -1.29
CA LYS A 122 -15.52 15.84 -1.76
C LYS A 122 -15.96 16.74 -0.61
N GLN A 123 -15.17 17.75 -0.26
CA GLN A 123 -15.70 18.97 0.36
C GLN A 123 -14.78 20.18 0.08
N ASN A 124 -15.28 21.04 -0.80
CA ASN A 124 -14.90 22.45 -1.04
C ASN A 124 -13.41 22.81 -0.97
N ASN A 125 -12.84 22.94 -2.17
CA ASN A 125 -11.46 23.31 -2.49
C ASN A 125 -10.41 22.28 -2.07
N PHE A 126 -9.50 22.00 -3.00
CA PHE A 126 -8.18 21.34 -2.89
C PHE A 126 -7.98 19.93 -3.46
N ALA A 127 -6.91 19.90 -4.26
CA ALA A 127 -5.77 18.99 -4.28
C ALA A 127 -6.03 17.48 -4.41
N SER A 128 -5.84 16.99 -5.64
CA SER A 128 -5.31 15.64 -5.85
C SER A 128 -3.88 15.59 -5.28
N LEU A 129 -3.68 15.01 -4.10
CA LEU A 129 -2.35 14.59 -3.68
C LEU A 129 -2.06 13.22 -4.29
N THR A 130 -1.40 13.23 -5.45
CA THR A 130 -0.79 12.04 -6.03
C THR A 130 0.66 12.00 -5.58
N PHE A 131 0.96 11.17 -4.59
CA PHE A 131 2.34 10.97 -4.18
C PHE A 131 3.03 9.97 -5.12
N HIS A 132 4.09 10.41 -5.78
CA HIS A 132 5.01 9.54 -6.50
C HIS A 132 6.27 9.38 -5.65
N PHE A 133 6.41 8.26 -4.95
CA PHE A 133 7.65 7.98 -4.23
C PHE A 133 8.62 7.25 -5.17
N GLN A 134 9.76 7.88 -5.45
CA GLN A 134 10.89 7.25 -6.11
C GLN A 134 11.98 7.05 -5.06
N TYR A 135 12.19 5.81 -4.60
CA TYR A 135 13.35 5.49 -3.79
C TYR A 135 14.57 5.37 -4.71
N ALA A 136 15.47 6.35 -4.66
CA ALA A 136 16.82 6.18 -5.18
C ALA A 136 17.69 5.65 -4.03
N LYS A 137 17.99 4.34 -4.04
CA LYS A 137 19.13 3.83 -3.28
C LYS A 137 20.37 4.04 -4.15
N ASN A 138 21.07 5.16 -3.96
CA ASN A 138 22.47 5.23 -4.35
C ASN A 138 23.26 4.42 -3.33
N LEU A 139 23.45 3.13 -3.62
CA LEU A 139 24.55 2.37 -3.06
C LEU A 139 25.74 2.58 -3.99
N GLU A 140 26.48 3.67 -3.78
CA GLU A 140 27.89 3.65 -4.12
C GLU A 140 28.59 2.86 -3.02
N VAL A 141 29.02 1.65 -3.38
CA VAL A 141 29.99 0.89 -2.61
C VAL A 141 31.34 1.54 -2.88
N LEU A 142 31.90 2.22 -1.88
CA LEU A 142 33.32 2.55 -1.81
C LEU A 142 34.13 1.30 -1.49
#